data_AF-A0A5B0P929-F1
#
_entry.id   AF-A0A5B0P929-F1
#
_cell.length_a   1.000
_cell.length_b   1.000
_cell.length_c   1.000
_cell.angle_alpha   90.00
_cell.angle_beta   90.00
_cell.angle_gamma   90.00
#
_symmetry.space_group_name_H-M   'P 1'
#
loop_
_entity.id
_entity.type
_entity.pdbx_description
1 polymer ?
#
loop_
_entity_poly.entity_id
_entity_poly.type
_entity_poly.pdbx_seq_one_letter_code
_entity_poly.pdbx_strand_id
1 'polypeptide(L)'
;MRLIRTSMSTGAYVSPRLYVPRQMWYQVQVKLHGLETKIKLMDTLLAGLELVERDGAGLVGVEMPSSATKEPVWDFAEGRKPKPTLSSQVLTATERFMKRLEIFEELLDNLQTGGAKKLGLNAAGVQETAYGQDTMRKGGGFGTLMAHKLGKGLDRITLGRGNADLPTLYVDTIARLFDKSQAIDAHLASLDLAARSQGNTAGAGMYSAIGQQSKQHIEGRLRRVSEFYSTVVCRFVVADMGVLLDKYVKRGGNWCGD
;
A
#
# COMPACT_ATOMS: atom_id res chain seq x y z
N MET A 1 9.38 2.15 -2.96
CA MET A 1 8.36 1.23 -3.52
C MET A 1 8.33 1.25 -5.06
N ARG A 2 8.20 2.41 -5.74
CA ARG A 2 8.17 2.51 -7.22
C ARG A 2 9.31 1.79 -7.94
N LEU A 3 10.57 2.05 -7.57
CA LEU A 3 11.73 1.46 -8.25
C LEU A 3 11.76 -0.07 -8.13
N ILE A 4 11.40 -0.60 -6.96
CA ILE A 4 11.30 -2.04 -6.74
C ILE A 4 10.20 -2.64 -7.63
N ARG A 5 9.02 -2.01 -7.68
CA ARG A 5 7.93 -2.42 -8.58
C ARG A 5 8.37 -2.42 -10.05
N THR A 6 9.01 -1.35 -10.53
CA THR A 6 9.51 -1.27 -11.91
C THR A 6 10.54 -2.36 -12.20
N SER A 7 11.38 -2.71 -11.21
CA SER A 7 12.35 -3.79 -11.39
C SER A 7 11.69 -5.17 -11.62
N MET A 8 10.45 -5.38 -11.16
CA MET A 8 9.70 -6.63 -11.37
C MET A 8 9.10 -6.74 -12.78
N SER A 9 8.79 -5.61 -13.44
CA SER A 9 8.20 -5.60 -14.78
C SER A 9 9.24 -5.57 -15.87
N THR A 10 10.18 -4.62 -15.82
CA THR A 10 11.17 -4.37 -16.89
C THR A 10 12.61 -4.48 -16.42
N GLY A 11 12.85 -4.50 -15.12
CA GLY A 11 14.17 -4.23 -14.54
C GLY A 11 14.36 -2.73 -14.32
N ALA A 12 15.10 -2.38 -13.26
CA ALA A 12 15.35 -0.99 -12.88
C ALA A 12 16.54 -0.85 -11.92
N TYR A 13 17.13 0.35 -11.89
CA TYR A 13 18.00 0.74 -10.78
C TYR A 13 17.16 1.01 -9.53
N VAL A 14 17.35 0.20 -8.50
CA VAL A 14 16.68 0.37 -7.19
C VAL A 14 17.49 1.26 -6.25
N SER A 15 18.78 1.43 -6.53
CA SER A 15 19.68 2.42 -5.92
C SER A 15 20.67 2.93 -6.97
N PRO A 16 21.44 4.01 -6.70
CA PRO A 16 22.43 4.54 -7.63
C PRO A 16 23.49 3.52 -8.08
N ARG A 17 23.64 2.41 -7.35
CA ARG A 17 24.67 1.39 -7.60
C ARG A 17 24.11 -0.03 -7.77
N LEU A 18 22.79 -0.19 -7.73
CA LEU A 18 22.16 -1.52 -7.82
C LEU A 18 21.11 -1.54 -8.92
N TYR A 19 21.48 -2.13 -10.05
CA TYR A 19 20.53 -2.54 -11.07
C TYR A 19 19.93 -3.90 -10.71
N VAL A 20 18.61 -3.98 -10.74
CA VAL A 20 17.87 -5.22 -10.52
C VAL A 20 17.21 -5.63 -11.85
N PRO A 21 17.68 -6.71 -12.51
CA PRO A 21 17.05 -7.21 -13.72
C PRO A 21 15.74 -7.94 -13.39
N ARG A 22 14.78 -7.91 -14.33
CA ARG A 22 13.49 -8.58 -14.19
C ARG A 22 13.63 -10.06 -13.80
N GLN A 23 14.56 -10.77 -14.45
CA GLN A 23 14.77 -12.21 -14.29
C GLN A 23 15.15 -12.59 -12.86
N MET A 24 15.75 -11.68 -12.09
CA MET A 24 16.10 -11.91 -10.68
C MET A 24 14.85 -12.20 -9.84
N TRP A 25 13.72 -11.56 -10.12
CA TRP A 25 12.48 -11.79 -9.36
C TRP A 25 11.87 -13.18 -9.60
N TYR A 26 12.20 -13.82 -10.73
CA TYR A 26 11.59 -15.08 -11.18
C TYR A 26 12.58 -16.25 -11.13
N GLN A 27 13.48 -16.26 -10.13
CA GLN A 27 14.41 -17.37 -9.96
C GLN A 27 13.71 -18.66 -9.53
N VAL A 28 13.95 -19.75 -10.26
CA VAL A 28 13.45 -21.08 -9.92
C VAL A 28 14.35 -21.75 -8.88
N GLN A 29 13.75 -22.62 -8.05
CA GLN A 29 14.40 -23.40 -6.99
C GLN A 29 14.98 -22.54 -5.84
N VAL A 30 14.36 -21.38 -5.56
CA VAL A 30 14.66 -20.57 -4.38
C VAL A 30 13.62 -20.82 -3.30
N LYS A 31 14.06 -21.19 -2.09
CA LYS A 31 13.18 -21.36 -0.94
C LYS A 31 13.10 -20.04 -0.17
N LEU A 32 12.06 -19.26 -0.42
CA LEU A 32 11.76 -18.08 0.38
C LEU A 32 10.94 -18.46 1.62
N HIS A 33 11.33 -17.93 2.77
CA HIS A 33 10.66 -18.26 4.03
C HIS A 33 9.32 -17.52 4.17
N GLY A 34 8.30 -18.22 4.67
CA GLY A 34 7.03 -17.62 5.08
C GLY A 34 6.21 -16.99 3.94
N LEU A 35 6.38 -17.44 2.69
CA LEU A 35 5.69 -16.87 1.52
C LEU A 35 4.19 -16.75 1.70
N GLU A 36 3.51 -17.80 2.15
CA GLU A 36 2.06 -17.76 2.37
C GLU A 36 1.65 -16.69 3.38
N THR A 37 2.38 -16.56 4.48
CA THR A 37 2.11 -15.56 5.51
C THR A 37 2.33 -14.15 4.97
N LYS A 38 3.41 -13.94 4.19
CA LYS A 38 3.68 -12.66 3.52
C LYS A 38 2.60 -12.31 2.51
N ILE A 39 2.18 -13.26 1.67
CA ILE A 39 1.09 -13.06 0.70
C ILE A 39 -0.21 -12.69 1.42
N LYS A 40 -0.63 -13.45 2.43
CA LYS A 40 -1.83 -13.17 3.23
C LYS A 40 -1.79 -11.78 3.90
N LEU A 41 -0.63 -11.39 4.43
CA LEU A 41 -0.42 -10.06 4.99
C LEU A 41 -0.60 -8.97 3.91
N MET A 42 0.04 -9.14 2.75
CA MET A 42 -0.05 -8.17 1.65
C MET A 42 -1.46 -8.08 1.06
N ASP A 43 -2.19 -9.19 0.94
CA ASP A 43 -3.59 -9.20 0.47
C ASP A 43 -4.50 -8.45 1.44
N THR A 44 -4.24 -8.56 2.75
CA THR A 44 -4.98 -7.81 3.77
C THR A 44 -4.68 -6.31 3.69
N LEU A 45 -3.41 -5.95 3.47
CA LEU A 45 -3.03 -4.56 3.23
C LEU A 45 -3.68 -4.00 1.96
N LEU A 46 -3.71 -4.77 0.87
CA LEU A 46 -4.36 -4.40 -0.38
C LEU A 46 -5.84 -4.08 -0.15
N ALA A 47 -6.58 -4.96 0.54
CA ALA A 47 -7.99 -4.74 0.84
C ALA A 47 -8.23 -3.48 1.69
N GLY A 48 -7.39 -3.24 2.71
CA GLY A 48 -7.49 -2.02 3.52
C GLY A 48 -7.18 -0.76 2.71
N LEU A 49 -6.17 -0.83 1.85
CA LEU A 49 -5.71 0.28 1.04
C LEU A 49 -6.68 0.65 -0.09
N GLU A 50 -7.37 -0.32 -0.68
CA GLU A 50 -8.46 -0.06 -1.63
C GLU A 50 -9.56 0.81 -1.02
N LEU A 51 -9.86 0.60 0.26
CA LEU A 51 -10.85 1.41 0.97
C LEU A 51 -10.32 2.81 1.29
N VAL A 52 -9.03 2.94 1.62
CA VAL A 52 -8.35 4.23 1.80
C VAL A 52 -8.35 5.03 0.49
N GLU A 53 -7.97 4.41 -0.62
CA GLU A 53 -7.97 5.00 -1.96
C GLU A 53 -9.38 5.47 -2.35
N ARG A 54 -10.39 4.61 -2.20
CA ARG A 54 -11.78 4.94 -2.54
C ARG A 54 -12.32 6.10 -1.70
N ASP A 55 -12.13 6.06 -0.39
CA ASP A 55 -12.69 7.06 0.53
C ASP A 55 -11.88 8.38 0.48
N GLY A 56 -10.63 8.35 0.00
CA GLY A 56 -9.74 9.50 -0.17
C GLY A 56 -9.72 10.14 -1.56
N ALA A 57 -10.16 9.44 -2.61
CA ALA A 57 -10.08 9.90 -4.01
C ALA A 57 -10.65 11.31 -4.24
N GLY A 58 -11.75 11.67 -3.56
CA GLY A 58 -12.36 12.99 -3.65
C GLY A 58 -11.48 14.14 -3.17
N LEU A 59 -10.49 13.87 -2.30
CA LEU A 59 -9.62 14.90 -1.75
C LEU A 59 -8.44 15.25 -2.66
N VAL A 60 -7.94 14.27 -3.42
CA VAL A 60 -6.76 14.41 -4.30
C VAL A 60 -7.16 14.73 -5.74
N GLY A 61 -8.30 14.21 -6.22
CA GLY A 61 -8.65 14.20 -7.65
C GLY A 61 -9.58 15.32 -8.15
N VAL A 62 -10.03 16.23 -7.29
CA VAL A 62 -10.90 17.35 -7.72
C VAL A 62 -10.07 18.62 -7.81
N GLU A 63 -9.65 18.99 -9.01
CA GLU A 63 -9.29 20.37 -9.30
C GLU A 63 -10.53 21.22 -9.02
N MET A 64 -10.41 22.22 -8.14
CA MET A 64 -11.45 23.22 -7.97
C MET A 64 -11.77 23.78 -9.36
N PRO A 65 -13.03 23.76 -9.82
CA PRO A 65 -13.38 24.50 -11.02
C PRO A 65 -13.01 25.96 -10.77
N SER A 66 -12.00 26.43 -11.51
CA SER A 66 -11.68 27.85 -11.56
C SER A 66 -12.97 28.61 -11.85
N SER A 67 -13.17 29.74 -11.17
CA SER A 67 -14.39 30.57 -11.14
C SER A 67 -14.71 31.21 -12.50
N ALA A 68 -14.86 30.42 -13.57
CA ALA A 68 -14.97 30.90 -14.94
C ALA A 68 -15.96 30.11 -15.82
N THR A 69 -16.89 29.35 -15.23
CA THR A 69 -18.06 28.82 -15.96
C THR A 69 -19.32 29.54 -15.50
N LYS A 70 -19.73 30.53 -16.32
CA LYS A 70 -21.02 31.21 -16.24
C LYS A 70 -22.14 30.17 -16.16
N GLU A 71 -22.91 30.16 -15.07
CA GLU A 71 -24.16 29.40 -15.03
C GLU A 71 -25.17 30.00 -16.03
N PRO A 72 -25.93 29.20 -16.79
CA PRO A 72 -27.11 29.70 -17.46
C PRO A 72 -28.18 29.97 -16.38
N VAL A 73 -28.55 31.24 -16.30
CA VAL A 73 -29.67 31.73 -15.52
C VAL A 73 -30.95 31.13 -16.13
N TRP A 74 -31.87 30.70 -15.26
CA TRP A 74 -33.25 30.21 -15.55
C TRP A 74 -33.41 28.71 -15.86
N ASP A 75 -33.80 27.94 -14.84
CA ASP A 75 -34.58 26.71 -15.02
C ASP A 75 -35.55 26.56 -13.83
N PHE A 76 -36.81 26.93 -14.07
CA PHE A 76 -37.93 26.74 -13.14
C PHE A 76 -38.57 25.37 -13.41
N ALA A 77 -38.31 24.37 -12.57
CA ALA A 77 -39.27 23.34 -12.17
C ALA A 77 -38.58 22.22 -11.35
N GLU A 78 -39.34 21.71 -10.38
CA GLU A 78 -39.19 20.43 -9.68
C GLU A 78 -38.07 20.27 -8.63
N GLY A 79 -38.47 20.40 -7.36
CA GLY A 79 -38.06 19.49 -6.29
C GLY A 79 -36.57 19.27 -6.06
N ARG A 80 -35.71 20.29 -6.20
CA ARG A 80 -34.29 20.15 -5.90
C ARG A 80 -34.08 20.02 -4.39
N LYS A 81 -33.71 18.81 -3.94
CA LYS A 81 -32.89 18.69 -2.72
C LYS A 81 -31.72 19.68 -2.87
N PRO A 82 -31.41 20.52 -1.88
CA PRO A 82 -30.33 21.49 -2.01
C PRO A 82 -29.04 20.75 -2.38
N LYS A 83 -28.41 21.14 -3.50
CA LYS A 83 -27.07 20.64 -3.85
C LYS A 83 -26.15 20.97 -2.67
N PRO A 84 -25.42 20.00 -2.10
CA PRO A 84 -24.59 20.24 -0.94
C PRO A 84 -23.54 21.30 -1.26
N THR A 85 -23.39 22.29 -0.37
CA THR A 85 -22.40 23.35 -0.52
C THR A 85 -20.99 22.76 -0.58
N LEU A 86 -20.07 23.45 -1.27
CA LEU A 86 -18.69 22.99 -1.42
C LEU A 86 -18.01 22.76 -0.05
N SER A 87 -18.34 23.58 0.95
CA SER A 87 -17.89 23.39 2.33
C SER A 87 -18.43 22.12 2.99
N SER A 88 -19.72 21.80 2.79
CA SER A 88 -20.33 20.57 3.31
C SER A 88 -19.72 19.33 2.66
N GLN A 89 -19.45 19.36 1.35
CA GLN A 89 -18.82 18.25 0.64
C GLN A 89 -17.39 17.98 1.14
N VAL A 90 -16.59 19.04 1.33
CA VAL A 90 -15.22 18.92 1.87
C VAL A 90 -15.24 18.35 3.28
N LEU A 91 -16.15 18.82 4.14
CA LEU A 91 -16.28 18.32 5.52
C LEU A 91 -16.63 16.82 5.52
N THR A 92 -17.67 16.41 4.79
CA THR A 92 -18.10 15.00 4.72
C THR A 92 -17.02 14.09 4.12
N ALA A 93 -16.31 14.54 3.08
CA ALA A 93 -15.20 13.79 2.50
C ALA A 93 -14.04 13.63 3.49
N THR A 94 -13.69 14.72 4.19
CA THR A 94 -12.64 14.74 5.21
C THR A 94 -12.95 13.80 6.37
N GLU A 95 -14.17 13.85 6.91
CA GLU A 95 -14.62 12.98 8.01
C GLU A 95 -14.60 11.50 7.61
N ARG A 96 -15.12 11.19 6.42
CA ARG A 96 -15.11 9.81 5.89
C ARG A 96 -13.68 9.30 5.75
N PHE A 97 -12.79 10.10 5.17
CA PHE A 97 -11.40 9.72 4.95
C PHE A 97 -10.64 9.56 6.27
N MET A 98 -10.82 10.46 7.23
CA MET A 98 -10.22 10.38 8.56
C MET A 98 -10.63 9.10 9.29
N LYS A 99 -11.93 8.77 9.29
CA LYS A 99 -12.42 7.52 9.87
C LYS A 99 -11.84 6.29 9.18
N ARG A 100 -11.68 6.35 7.86
CA ARG A 100 -11.05 5.26 7.09
C ARG A 100 -9.58 5.07 7.46
N LEU A 101 -8.82 6.17 7.57
CA LEU A 101 -7.41 6.13 7.98
C LEU A 101 -7.25 5.56 9.39
N GLU A 102 -8.15 5.88 10.31
CA GLU A 102 -8.14 5.31 11.66
C GLU A 102 -8.36 3.80 11.67
N ILE A 103 -9.35 3.31 10.93
CA ILE A 103 -9.59 1.87 10.79
C ILE A 103 -8.38 1.18 10.15
N PHE A 104 -7.75 1.83 9.17
CA PHE A 104 -6.59 1.27 8.49
C PHE A 104 -5.36 1.24 9.41
N GLU A 105 -5.12 2.30 10.19
CA GLU A 105 -4.05 2.35 11.19
C GLU A 105 -4.19 1.26 12.25
N GLU A 106 -5.41 1.07 12.79
CA GLU A 106 -5.71 -0.03 13.71
C GLU A 106 -5.43 -1.40 13.07
N LEU A 107 -5.73 -1.55 11.77
CA LEU A 107 -5.37 -2.75 11.02
C LEU A 107 -3.85 -2.93 10.94
N LEU A 108 -3.07 -1.89 10.71
CA LEU A 108 -1.60 -1.97 10.68
C LEU A 108 -1.03 -2.38 12.03
N ASP A 109 -1.53 -1.83 13.13
CA ASP A 109 -1.11 -2.18 14.49
C ASP A 109 -1.37 -3.66 14.81
N ASN A 110 -2.54 -4.16 14.41
CA ASN A 110 -2.90 -5.57 14.54
C ASN A 110 -1.98 -6.48 13.69
N LEU A 111 -1.62 -6.04 12.48
CA LEU A 111 -0.67 -6.75 11.61
C LEU A 111 0.74 -6.73 12.19
N GLN A 112 1.17 -5.64 12.80
CA GLN A 112 2.49 -5.52 13.38
C GLN A 112 2.62 -6.39 14.63
N THR A 113 1.63 -6.36 15.52
CA THR A 113 1.64 -7.14 16.77
C THR A 113 1.45 -8.65 16.54
N GLY A 114 0.61 -9.04 15.57
CA GLY A 114 0.31 -10.44 15.26
C GLY A 114 1.18 -11.08 14.16
N GLY A 115 1.59 -10.29 13.16
CA GLY A 115 2.32 -10.75 11.97
C GLY A 115 3.85 -10.69 12.11
N ALA A 116 4.40 -9.67 12.77
CA ALA A 116 5.86 -9.55 12.93
C ALA A 116 6.46 -10.69 13.76
N LYS A 117 5.76 -11.13 14.81
CA LYS A 117 6.14 -12.28 15.65
C LYS A 117 6.12 -13.60 14.88
N LYS A 118 5.19 -13.77 13.93
CA LYS A 118 5.06 -14.99 13.10
C LYS A 118 6.03 -15.00 11.91
N LEU A 119 6.55 -13.85 11.52
CA LEU A 119 7.49 -13.70 10.41
C LEU A 119 8.97 -13.61 10.88
N GLY A 120 9.24 -13.75 12.19
CA GLY A 120 10.60 -13.59 12.74
C GLY A 120 11.17 -12.18 12.60
N LEU A 121 10.31 -11.19 12.33
CA LEU A 121 10.68 -9.79 12.13
C LEU A 121 10.66 -9.06 13.48
N ASN A 122 11.52 -9.48 14.42
CA ASN A 122 11.72 -8.69 15.64
C ASN A 122 12.49 -7.42 15.28
N ALA A 123 12.10 -6.30 15.89
CA ALA A 123 12.62 -4.93 15.66
C ALA A 123 14.11 -4.72 15.99
N ALA A 124 14.86 -5.79 16.24
CA ALA A 124 16.27 -5.78 16.60
C ALA A 124 17.06 -6.66 15.62
N GLY A 125 17.22 -6.22 14.37
CA GLY A 125 18.42 -6.44 13.54
C GLY A 125 19.04 -7.84 13.34
N VAL A 126 18.51 -8.93 13.89
CA VAL A 126 19.14 -10.25 13.91
C VAL A 126 18.25 -11.22 13.16
N GLN A 127 18.69 -11.56 11.96
CA GLN A 127 18.18 -12.70 11.22
C GLN A 127 18.81 -13.94 11.85
N GLU A 128 18.06 -14.63 12.72
CA GLU A 128 18.48 -15.93 13.21
C GLU A 128 18.29 -16.94 12.08
N THR A 129 19.36 -17.14 11.30
CA THR A 129 19.47 -18.26 10.37
C THR A 129 19.57 -19.54 11.18
N ALA A 130 18.45 -20.20 11.44
CA ALA A 130 18.43 -21.55 11.98
C ALA A 130 17.70 -22.48 11.03
N TYR A 131 18.50 -23.35 10.41
CA TYR A 131 18.07 -24.55 9.71
C TYR A 131 17.11 -25.36 10.60
N GLY A 132 15.89 -25.61 10.12
CA GLY A 132 15.02 -26.68 10.61
C GLY A 132 14.28 -26.44 11.92
N GLN A 133 13.00 -26.07 11.84
CA GLN A 133 11.94 -26.76 12.58
C GLN A 133 10.58 -26.43 11.98
N ASP A 134 10.01 -27.40 11.23
CA ASP A 134 8.61 -27.40 10.85
C ASP A 134 7.74 -27.48 12.11
N THR A 135 7.14 -26.36 12.50
CA THR A 135 5.95 -26.37 13.35
C THR A 135 4.88 -25.48 12.73
N MET A 136 4.35 -25.92 11.58
CA MET A 136 3.03 -25.48 11.12
C MET A 136 1.97 -25.96 12.13
N ARG A 137 1.80 -25.23 13.22
CA ARG A 137 0.55 -25.28 13.99
C ARG A 137 -0.51 -24.61 13.13
N LYS A 138 -1.44 -25.45 12.66
CA LYS A 138 -2.68 -25.14 11.93
C LYS A 138 -3.42 -23.97 12.63
N GLY A 139 -3.10 -22.75 12.22
CA GLY A 139 -3.48 -21.53 12.95
C GLY A 139 -4.70 -20.87 12.34
N GLY A 140 -5.89 -21.27 12.78
CA GLY A 140 -7.07 -20.40 12.73
C GLY A 140 -6.82 -19.15 13.58
N GLY A 141 -7.20 -17.97 13.08
CA GLY A 141 -7.05 -16.72 13.84
C GLY A 141 -6.62 -15.47 13.05
N PHE A 142 -6.62 -15.50 11.72
CA PHE A 142 -6.43 -14.29 10.90
C PHE A 142 -7.68 -13.93 10.09
N GLY A 143 -8.43 -14.92 9.59
CA GLY A 143 -9.64 -14.70 8.77
C GLY A 143 -10.88 -14.24 9.56
N THR A 144 -11.10 -14.76 10.77
CA THR A 144 -12.37 -14.55 11.51
C THR A 144 -12.53 -13.12 12.06
N LEU A 145 -11.43 -12.42 12.38
CA LEU A 145 -11.47 -11.07 12.95
C LEU A 145 -11.53 -9.96 11.87
N MET A 146 -11.12 -10.29 10.64
CA MET A 146 -11.03 -9.35 9.50
C MET A 146 -12.30 -9.29 8.65
N ALA A 147 -13.12 -10.34 8.64
CA ALA A 147 -14.38 -10.40 7.89
C ALA A 147 -15.40 -9.32 8.30
N HIS A 148 -15.37 -8.90 9.57
CA HIS A 148 -16.33 -7.91 10.11
C HIS A 148 -15.91 -6.44 9.88
N LYS A 149 -14.61 -6.14 9.68
CA LYS A 149 -14.11 -4.76 9.48
C LYS A 149 -13.83 -4.40 8.01
N LEU A 150 -13.47 -5.37 7.16
CA LEU A 150 -13.13 -5.15 5.75
C LEU A 150 -14.27 -5.46 4.76
N GLY A 151 -15.42 -5.90 5.26
CA GLY A 151 -16.56 -6.27 4.43
C GLY A 151 -16.38 -7.59 3.68
N LYS A 152 -17.47 -8.07 3.07
CA LYS A 152 -17.65 -9.40 2.46
C LYS A 152 -16.69 -9.78 1.30
N GLY A 153 -15.63 -9.00 1.06
CA GLY A 153 -14.67 -9.20 -0.03
C GLY A 153 -13.51 -10.13 0.29
N LEU A 154 -13.23 -10.42 1.57
CA LEU A 154 -12.09 -11.26 1.98
C LEU A 154 -12.31 -12.76 1.72
N ASP A 155 -13.57 -13.21 1.57
CA ASP A 155 -13.90 -14.64 1.42
C ASP A 155 -13.49 -15.24 0.06
N ARG A 156 -13.02 -14.41 -0.89
CA ARG A 156 -12.55 -14.87 -2.20
C ARG A 156 -11.03 -15.03 -2.31
N ILE A 157 -10.31 -15.23 -1.20
CA ILE A 157 -8.87 -15.53 -1.27
C ILE A 157 -8.68 -16.96 -1.78
N THR A 158 -8.27 -17.02 -3.04
CA THR A 158 -8.07 -18.22 -3.86
C THR A 158 -6.78 -18.94 -3.45
N LEU A 159 -6.74 -19.52 -2.24
CA LEU A 159 -5.62 -20.36 -1.80
C LEU A 159 -5.85 -21.84 -2.18
N GLY A 160 -6.15 -22.07 -3.45
CA GLY A 160 -6.31 -23.39 -4.07
C GLY A 160 -5.31 -23.68 -5.19
N ARG A 161 -4.35 -22.78 -5.41
CA ARG A 161 -3.32 -22.90 -6.46
C ARG A 161 -2.06 -23.54 -5.85
N GLY A 162 -1.57 -24.62 -6.43
CA GLY A 162 -0.50 -25.45 -5.85
C GLY A 162 0.82 -24.70 -5.58
N ASN A 163 1.69 -25.30 -4.76
CA ASN A 163 2.96 -24.70 -4.30
C ASN A 163 3.89 -24.18 -5.40
N ALA A 164 3.79 -24.70 -6.63
CA ALA A 164 4.61 -24.29 -7.77
C ALA A 164 4.37 -22.82 -8.19
N ASP A 165 3.18 -22.28 -7.93
CA ASP A 165 2.81 -20.92 -8.34
C ASP A 165 3.07 -19.86 -7.24
N LEU A 166 3.45 -20.29 -6.03
CA LEU A 166 3.59 -19.39 -4.87
C LEU A 166 4.65 -18.28 -5.06
N PRO A 167 5.85 -18.53 -5.62
CA PRO A 167 6.84 -17.47 -5.83
C PRO A 167 6.36 -16.42 -6.84
N THR A 168 5.69 -16.85 -7.92
CA THR A 168 5.13 -15.96 -8.92
C THR A 168 4.00 -15.13 -8.33
N LEU A 169 3.10 -15.75 -7.57
CA LEU A 169 2.03 -15.06 -6.85
C LEU A 169 2.58 -14.05 -5.86
N TYR A 170 3.67 -14.38 -5.15
CA TYR A 170 4.32 -13.47 -4.23
C TYR A 170 4.81 -12.19 -4.91
N VAL A 171 5.57 -12.32 -6.02
CA VAL A 171 6.08 -11.16 -6.78
C VAL A 171 4.94 -10.31 -7.32
N ASP A 172 3.90 -10.94 -7.87
CA ASP A 172 2.70 -10.27 -8.38
C ASP A 172 1.94 -9.52 -7.28
N THR A 173 1.79 -10.11 -6.09
CA THR A 173 1.18 -9.44 -4.95
C THR A 173 2.02 -8.26 -4.45
N ILE A 174 3.36 -8.34 -4.43
CA ILE A 174 4.20 -7.16 -4.10
C ILE A 174 3.99 -6.05 -5.14
N ALA A 175 3.98 -6.39 -6.42
CA ALA A 175 3.80 -5.42 -7.49
C ALA A 175 2.47 -4.67 -7.35
N ARG A 176 1.37 -5.41 -7.11
CA ARG A 176 0.05 -4.81 -6.83
C ARG A 176 0.05 -3.95 -5.57
N LEU A 177 0.66 -4.42 -4.49
CA LEU A 177 0.70 -3.68 -3.23
C LEU A 177 1.47 -2.36 -3.38
N PHE A 178 2.63 -2.39 -4.02
CA PHE A 178 3.43 -1.20 -4.27
C PHE A 178 2.77 -0.24 -5.26
N ASP A 179 1.97 -0.76 -6.19
CA ASP A 179 1.15 0.06 -7.07
C ASP A 179 0.05 0.81 -6.30
N LYS A 180 -0.76 0.09 -5.52
CA LYS A 180 -1.80 0.74 -4.71
C LYS A 180 -1.23 1.67 -3.64
N SER A 181 -0.06 1.37 -3.07
CA SER A 181 0.57 2.21 -2.04
C SER A 181 0.88 3.63 -2.53
N GLN A 182 0.92 3.85 -3.85
CA GLN A 182 1.10 5.18 -4.45
C GLN A 182 -0.05 6.14 -4.10
N ALA A 183 -1.22 5.65 -3.70
CA ALA A 183 -2.30 6.49 -3.19
C ALA A 183 -1.85 7.31 -1.97
N ILE A 184 -1.06 6.72 -1.07
CA ILE A 184 -0.52 7.41 0.13
C ILE A 184 0.37 8.57 -0.29
N ASP A 185 1.28 8.34 -1.26
CA ASP A 185 2.18 9.36 -1.78
C ASP A 185 1.40 10.52 -2.44
N ALA A 186 0.31 10.20 -3.16
CA ALA A 186 -0.54 11.21 -3.79
C ALA A 186 -1.19 12.14 -2.75
N HIS A 187 -1.74 11.58 -1.67
CA HIS A 187 -2.29 12.35 -0.57
C HIS A 187 -1.24 13.22 0.13
N LEU A 188 -0.07 12.66 0.43
CA LEU A 188 1.04 13.41 1.05
C LEU A 188 1.53 14.55 0.14
N ALA A 189 1.61 14.33 -1.17
CA ALA A 189 1.97 15.36 -2.13
C ALA A 189 0.93 16.49 -2.19
N SER A 190 -0.37 16.16 -2.25
CA SER A 190 -1.43 17.17 -2.21
C SER A 190 -1.46 17.96 -0.90
N LEU A 191 -1.13 17.33 0.23
CA LEU A 191 -0.99 18.00 1.53
C LEU A 191 0.20 18.97 1.57
N ASP A 192 1.36 18.57 1.04
CA ASP A 192 2.54 19.44 0.93
C ASP A 192 2.26 20.65 0.03
N LEU A 193 1.60 20.44 -1.11
CA LEU A 193 1.13 21.52 -1.98
C LEU A 193 0.11 22.44 -1.27
N ALA A 194 -0.81 21.87 -0.49
CA ALA A 194 -1.79 22.61 0.29
C ALA A 194 -1.19 23.39 1.47
N ALA A 195 0.00 23.01 1.94
CA ALA A 195 0.74 23.72 2.99
C ALA A 195 1.57 24.88 2.41
N ARG A 196 2.11 24.71 1.19
CA ARG A 196 2.92 25.73 0.49
C ARG A 196 2.08 26.81 -0.22
N SER A 197 0.82 26.52 -0.52
CA SER A 197 -0.03 27.40 -1.32
C SER A 197 -0.63 28.56 -0.53
N GLN A 198 0.14 29.65 -0.38
CA GLN A 198 -0.39 30.98 -0.06
C GLN A 198 -1.02 31.65 -1.30
N GLY A 199 -1.84 30.93 -2.08
CA GLY A 199 -2.58 31.50 -3.23
C GLY A 199 -2.57 30.70 -4.54
N ASN A 200 -1.72 29.67 -4.69
CA ASN A 200 -1.72 28.79 -5.86
C ASN A 200 -2.21 27.38 -5.50
N THR A 201 -3.48 27.07 -5.76
CA THR A 201 -4.14 25.82 -5.34
C THR A 201 -4.03 24.68 -6.36
N ALA A 202 -3.25 24.86 -7.44
CA ALA A 202 -3.10 23.85 -8.49
C ALA A 202 -2.49 22.55 -7.92
N GLY A 203 -3.19 21.42 -8.10
CA GLY A 203 -2.74 20.09 -7.64
C GLY A 203 -2.94 19.78 -6.16
N ALA A 204 -3.33 20.75 -5.33
CA ALA A 204 -3.66 20.52 -3.92
C ALA A 204 -5.03 19.83 -3.72
N GLY A 205 -5.85 19.75 -4.76
CA GLY A 205 -7.20 19.20 -4.69
C GLY A 205 -8.06 19.93 -3.65
N MET A 206 -8.95 19.18 -3.00
CA MET A 206 -9.78 19.71 -1.91
C MET A 206 -9.00 19.96 -0.62
N TYR A 207 -7.74 19.51 -0.52
CA TYR A 207 -6.94 19.81 0.67
C TYR A 207 -6.76 21.30 0.89
N SER A 208 -6.77 22.13 -0.15
CA SER A 208 -6.71 23.59 -0.02
C SER A 208 -7.82 24.15 0.90
N ALA A 209 -9.02 23.55 0.86
CA ALA A 209 -10.20 23.97 1.63
C ALA A 209 -10.30 23.33 3.03
N ILE A 210 -9.42 22.38 3.38
CA ILE A 210 -9.41 21.72 4.69
C ILE A 210 -8.68 22.59 5.72
N GLY A 211 -9.24 22.68 6.94
CA GLY A 211 -8.59 23.38 8.05
C GLY A 211 -7.23 22.78 8.44
N GLN A 212 -6.32 23.63 8.92
CA GLN A 212 -4.93 23.24 9.21
C GLN A 212 -4.81 22.06 10.19
N GLN A 213 -5.67 22.01 11.21
CA GLN A 213 -5.70 20.92 12.19
C GLN A 213 -6.02 19.56 11.54
N SER A 214 -7.03 19.51 10.69
CA SER A 214 -7.41 18.28 9.98
C SER A 214 -6.33 17.83 8.99
N LYS A 215 -5.65 18.77 8.31
CA LYS A 215 -4.49 18.47 7.45
C LYS A 215 -3.39 17.76 8.24
N GLN A 216 -2.99 18.32 9.39
CA GLN A 216 -1.94 17.75 10.24
C GLN A 216 -2.30 16.35 10.76
N HIS A 217 -3.56 16.13 11.13
CA HIS A 217 -4.01 14.80 11.56
C HIS A 217 -3.97 13.77 10.42
N ILE A 218 -4.44 14.13 9.22
CA ILE A 218 -4.39 13.25 8.05
C ILE A 218 -2.92 12.93 7.72
N GLU A 219 -2.07 13.95 7.66
CA GLU A 219 -0.65 13.81 7.36
C GLU A 219 0.04 12.89 8.37
N GLY A 220 -0.18 13.09 9.66
CA GLY A 220 0.38 12.25 10.72
C GLY A 220 -0.02 10.78 10.57
N ARG A 221 -1.29 10.49 10.27
CA ARG A 221 -1.76 9.11 10.03
C ARG A 221 -1.12 8.51 8.78
N LEU A 222 -1.07 9.23 7.66
CA LEU A 222 -0.44 8.77 6.42
C LEU A 222 1.07 8.50 6.60
N ARG A 223 1.76 9.30 7.42
CA ARG A 223 3.18 9.08 7.76
C ARG A 223 3.39 7.80 8.56
N ARG A 224 2.52 7.49 9.53
CA ARG A 224 2.57 6.21 10.27
C ARG A 224 2.31 5.02 9.36
N VAL A 225 1.38 5.14 8.41
CA VAL A 225 1.19 4.13 7.36
C VAL A 225 2.50 3.94 6.57
N SER A 226 3.13 5.02 6.11
CA SER A 226 4.41 4.93 5.39
C SER A 226 5.52 4.27 6.22
N GLU A 227 5.57 4.55 7.52
CA GLU A 227 6.53 3.95 8.46
C GLU A 227 6.32 2.44 8.58
N PHE A 228 5.07 1.97 8.69
CA PHE A 228 4.75 0.54 8.67
C PHE A 228 5.23 -0.13 7.37
N TYR A 229 4.99 0.49 6.21
CA TYR A 229 5.48 -0.04 4.94
C TYR A 229 7.00 -0.14 4.88
N SER A 230 7.72 0.82 5.48
CA SER A 230 9.18 0.78 5.57
C SER A 230 9.67 -0.35 6.50
N THR A 231 9.13 -0.40 7.71
CA THR A 231 9.62 -1.29 8.79
C THR A 231 9.21 -2.75 8.63
N VAL A 232 8.04 -3.01 8.05
CA VAL A 232 7.50 -4.37 7.87
C VAL A 232 7.65 -4.81 6.42
N VAL A 233 6.96 -4.14 5.50
CA VAL A 233 6.82 -4.61 4.12
C VAL A 233 8.15 -4.54 3.35
N CYS A 234 8.75 -3.36 3.27
CA CYS A 234 10.00 -3.15 2.56
C CYS A 234 11.14 -3.97 3.19
N ARG A 235 11.15 -4.14 4.51
CA ARG A 235 12.13 -4.95 5.22
C ARG A 235 12.16 -6.39 4.71
N PHE A 236 11.02 -7.09 4.68
CA PHE A 236 11.02 -8.48 4.20
C PHE A 236 11.21 -8.56 2.67
N VAL A 237 10.68 -7.61 1.89
CA VAL A 237 10.85 -7.60 0.43
C VAL A 237 12.32 -7.46 0.06
N VAL A 238 13.05 -6.54 0.71
CA VAL A 238 14.49 -6.33 0.45
C VAL A 238 15.31 -7.52 0.94
N ALA A 239 14.95 -8.14 2.07
CA ALA A 239 15.61 -9.36 2.53
C ALA A 239 15.44 -10.51 1.52
N ASP A 240 14.23 -10.74 1.02
CA ASP A 240 13.96 -11.76 0.00
C ASP A 240 14.65 -11.43 -1.33
N MET A 241 14.71 -10.15 -1.70
CA MET A 241 15.45 -9.68 -2.86
C MET A 241 16.93 -10.03 -2.76
N GLY A 242 17.53 -9.94 -1.57
CA GLY A 242 18.91 -10.38 -1.33
C GLY A 242 19.11 -11.87 -1.59
N VAL A 243 18.18 -12.73 -1.15
CA VAL A 243 18.22 -14.18 -1.39
C VAL A 243 18.08 -14.50 -2.88
N LEU A 244 17.16 -13.83 -3.58
CA LEU A 244 16.94 -14.00 -5.02
C LEU A 244 18.16 -13.51 -5.83
N LEU A 245 18.75 -12.38 -5.46
CA LEU A 245 19.96 -11.83 -6.07
C LEU A 245 21.15 -12.78 -5.92
N ASP A 246 21.39 -13.32 -4.71
CA ASP A 246 22.47 -14.29 -4.48
C ASP A 246 22.33 -15.52 -5.40
N LYS A 247 21.10 -16.06 -5.54
CA LYS A 247 20.86 -17.18 -6.45
C LYS A 247 21.07 -16.80 -7.92
N TYR A 248 20.61 -15.61 -8.31
CA TYR A 248 20.74 -15.12 -9.68
C TYR A 248 22.21 -14.96 -10.07
N VAL A 249 23.03 -14.33 -9.21
CA VAL A 249 24.46 -14.13 -9.44
C VAL A 249 25.20 -15.47 -9.50
N LYS A 250 24.95 -16.39 -8.57
CA LYS A 250 25.57 -17.74 -8.59
C LYS A 250 25.26 -18.50 -9.87
N ARG A 251 24.04 -18.36 -10.42
CA ARG A 251 23.66 -18.99 -11.68
C ARG A 251 24.30 -18.32 -12.89
N GLY A 252 24.42 -16.99 -12.88
CA GLY A 252 25.09 -16.22 -13.94
C GLY A 252 26.61 -16.42 -13.97
N GLY A 253 27.25 -16.69 -12.83
CA GLY A 253 28.67 -17.04 -12.77
C GLY A 253 29.01 -18.30 -13.57
N ASN A 254 28.07 -19.26 -13.65
CA ASN A 254 28.23 -20.46 -14.47
C ASN A 254 28.15 -20.17 -15.99
N TRP A 255 27.71 -18.99 -16.42
CA TRP A 255 27.64 -18.62 -17.84
C TRP A 255 28.93 -17.98 -18.36
N CYS A 256 29.82 -17.54 -17.46
CA CYS A 256 31.10 -16.92 -17.82
C CYS A 256 32.29 -17.87 -17.56
N GLY A 257 32.01 -19.13 -17.22
CA GLY A 257 33.00 -20.12 -16.80
C GLY A 257 33.34 -21.19 -17.86
N ASP A 258 32.78 -21.07 -19.06
CA ASP A 258 33.17 -21.81 -20.26
C ASP A 258 33.86 -20.86 -21.26
#